data_AF-A0A7Y8LTF6-F1
#
_entry.id   AF-A0A7Y8LTF6-F1
#
_cell.length_a   1.000
_cell.length_b   1.000
_cell.length_c   1.000
_cell.angle_alpha   90.00
_cell.angle_beta   90.00
_cell.angle_gamma   90.00
#
_symmetry.space_group_name_H-M   'P 1'
#
loop_
_entity.id
_entity.type
_entity.pdbx_description
1 polymer ?
#
loop_
_entity_poly.entity_id
_entity_poly.type
_entity_poly.pdbx_seq_one_letter_code
_entity_poly.pdbx_strand_id
1 'polypeptide(L)'
;MMSDMDKVFRRILNDEDIFWTQKEIFNKEEWLSLKEKFRNGNMDEFEKVIQEKIKDYDQKITQTNNNKEREKFQKAKTLCQSLIKAISNKPNLLNTLFEYLDSFGLVKSNLPSPSAIDDYGKVIERYEIGTVTQFFLDKIERESDKYKKKALKKLLEYVKELYQSNQSPLEIAYFVRKLDSLKTLWEVLNE
;
A
#
# COMPACT_ATOMS: atom_id res chain seq x y z
N MET A 1 1.22 -7.58 20.50
CA MET A 1 2.01 -8.39 19.55
C MET A 1 1.18 -8.49 18.29
N MET A 2 1.71 -8.14 17.11
CA MET A 2 0.95 -8.25 15.85
C MET A 2 0.61 -9.72 15.56
N SER A 3 -0.61 -9.98 15.08
CA SER A 3 -1.01 -11.31 14.61
C SER A 3 -0.17 -11.73 13.40
N ASP A 4 -0.13 -13.02 13.08
CA ASP A 4 0.59 -13.48 11.88
C ASP A 4 -0.05 -12.93 10.59
N MET A 5 -1.37 -12.74 10.59
CA MET A 5 -2.07 -12.05 9.52
C MET A 5 -1.63 -10.59 9.39
N ASP A 6 -1.47 -9.85 10.50
CA ASP A 6 -0.99 -8.46 10.47
C ASP A 6 0.44 -8.36 9.93
N LYS A 7 1.30 -9.33 10.23
CA LYS A 7 2.67 -9.38 9.71
C LYS A 7 2.69 -9.62 8.20
N VAL A 8 1.87 -10.57 7.72
CA VAL A 8 1.72 -10.83 6.28
C VAL A 8 1.13 -9.59 5.59
N PHE A 9 0.12 -8.98 6.19
CA PHE A 9 -0.53 -7.77 5.71
C PHE A 9 0.48 -6.63 5.55
N ARG A 10 1.27 -6.35 6.59
CA ARG A 10 2.35 -5.37 6.54
C ARG A 10 3.36 -5.69 5.43
N ARG A 11 3.79 -6.95 5.28
CA ARG A 11 4.73 -7.31 4.21
C ARG A 11 4.14 -7.08 2.82
N ILE A 12 2.88 -7.45 2.61
CA ILE A 12 2.21 -7.22 1.33
C ILE A 12 2.13 -5.73 1.00
N LEU A 13 1.74 -4.89 1.95
CA LEU A 13 1.65 -3.44 1.74
C LEU A 13 2.98 -2.79 1.33
N ASN A 14 4.10 -3.39 1.71
CA ASN A 14 5.45 -2.91 1.42
C ASN A 14 6.16 -3.74 0.34
N ASP A 15 5.46 -4.64 -0.35
CA ASP A 15 6.01 -5.45 -1.43
C ASP A 15 5.90 -4.68 -2.76
N GLU A 16 7.04 -4.22 -3.30
CA GLU A 16 7.07 -3.40 -4.51
C GLU A 16 6.55 -4.12 -5.78
N ASP A 17 6.59 -5.46 -5.80
CA ASP A 17 6.02 -6.22 -6.91
C ASP A 17 4.48 -6.16 -6.86
N ILE A 18 3.87 -6.04 -5.67
CA ILE A 18 2.41 -5.90 -5.48
C ILE A 18 1.99 -4.42 -5.53
N PHE A 19 2.61 -3.57 -4.73
CA PHE A 19 2.33 -2.15 -4.59
C PHE A 19 3.55 -1.34 -5.02
N TRP A 20 3.57 -0.95 -6.30
CA TRP A 20 4.68 -0.20 -6.86
C TRP A 20 4.62 1.28 -6.47
N THR A 21 5.70 1.77 -5.85
CA THR A 21 5.86 3.18 -5.51
C THR A 21 6.19 4.00 -6.77
N GLN A 22 5.19 4.73 -7.27
CA GLN A 22 5.36 5.64 -8.40
C GLN A 22 6.20 6.86 -8.04
N LYS A 23 6.06 7.33 -6.80
CA LYS A 23 6.81 8.46 -6.25
C LYS A 23 6.90 8.34 -4.74
N GLU A 24 8.10 8.14 -4.24
CA GLU A 24 8.37 8.20 -2.80
C GLU A 24 8.36 9.66 -2.34
N ILE A 25 7.63 9.95 -1.27
CA ILE A 25 7.54 11.28 -0.63
C ILE A 25 8.43 11.31 0.61
N PHE A 26 8.27 10.30 1.45
CA PHE A 26 9.10 10.06 2.62
C PHE A 26 9.67 8.66 2.49
N ASN A 27 10.99 8.57 2.42
CA ASN A 27 11.68 7.29 2.50
C ASN A 27 11.54 6.68 3.90
N LYS A 28 12.07 5.48 4.10
CA LYS A 28 11.96 4.76 5.37
C LYS A 28 12.44 5.54 6.60
N GLU A 29 13.56 6.24 6.47
CA GLU A 29 14.15 7.01 7.58
C GLU A 29 13.33 8.28 7.85
N GLU A 30 12.95 9.01 6.81
CA GLU A 30 12.10 10.20 6.90
C GLU A 30 10.73 9.85 7.49
N TRP A 31 10.14 8.72 7.07
CA TRP A 31 8.84 8.25 7.53
C TRP A 31 8.87 7.81 9.00
N LEU A 32 9.93 7.10 9.40
CA LEU A 32 10.16 6.77 10.81
C LEU A 32 10.39 8.02 11.67
N SER A 33 11.14 8.99 11.15
CA SER A 33 11.36 10.27 11.84
C SER A 33 10.06 11.06 12.04
N LEU A 34 9.14 11.02 11.07
CA LEU A 34 7.80 11.59 11.21
C LEU A 34 6.94 10.84 12.23
N LYS A 35 7.00 9.50 12.23
CA LYS A 35 6.32 8.65 13.21
C LYS A 35 6.69 9.02 14.64
N GLU A 36 7.98 9.20 14.91
CA GLU A 36 8.47 9.57 16.24
C GLU A 36 8.01 10.96 16.66
N LYS A 37 8.02 11.94 15.73
CA LYS A 37 7.48 13.30 16.01
C LYS A 37 6.00 13.25 16.36
N PHE A 38 5.22 12.48 15.59
CA PHE A 38 3.78 12.31 15.83
C PHE A 38 3.52 11.67 17.20
N ARG A 39 4.24 10.60 17.55
CA ARG A 39 4.08 9.88 18.83
C ARG A 39 4.52 10.70 20.05
N ASN A 40 5.56 11.51 19.91
CA ASN A 40 6.08 12.36 20.98
C ASN A 40 5.27 13.65 21.17
N GLY A 41 4.26 13.90 20.33
CA GLY A 41 3.45 15.12 20.41
C GLY A 41 4.11 16.37 19.79
N ASN A 42 5.24 16.22 19.09
CA ASN A 42 5.97 17.32 18.45
C ASN A 42 5.31 17.74 17.12
N MET A 43 4.05 18.20 17.19
CA MET A 43 3.25 18.48 16.00
C MET A 43 3.79 19.66 15.17
N ASP A 44 4.40 20.66 15.82
CA ASP A 44 5.03 21.79 15.12
C ASP A 44 6.19 21.34 14.23
N GLU A 45 7.05 20.45 14.73
CA GLU A 45 8.16 19.88 13.95
C GLU A 45 7.65 18.94 12.85
N PHE A 46 6.60 18.16 13.15
CA PHE A 46 5.96 17.29 12.19
C PHE A 46 5.41 18.09 11.00
N GLU A 47 4.64 19.15 11.28
CA GLU A 47 4.08 20.02 10.24
C GLU A 47 5.19 20.71 9.46
N LYS A 48 6.22 21.22 10.14
CA LYS A 48 7.36 21.87 9.48
C LYS A 48 8.03 20.99 8.43
N VAL A 49 8.32 19.72 8.76
CA VAL A 49 8.95 18.77 7.82
C VAL A 49 8.07 18.56 6.58
N ILE A 50 6.75 18.44 6.76
CA ILE A 50 5.83 18.25 5.64
C ILE A 50 5.71 19.53 4.80
N GLN A 51 5.65 20.70 5.43
CA GLN A 51 5.62 22.00 4.75
C GLN A 51 6.88 22.24 3.91
N GLU A 52 8.05 21.81 4.39
CA GLU A 52 9.30 21.85 3.61
C GLU A 52 9.21 20.96 2.35
N LYS A 53 8.67 19.75 2.45
CA LYS A 53 8.40 18.90 1.26
C LYS A 53 7.39 19.52 0.31
N ILE A 54 6.35 20.17 0.82
CA ILE A 54 5.35 20.86 -0.02
C ILE A 54 6.03 21.97 -0.84
N LYS A 55 6.91 22.77 -0.22
CA LYS A 55 7.66 23.83 -0.91
C LYS A 55 8.60 23.27 -1.98
N ASP A 56 9.29 22.18 -1.69
CA ASP A 56 10.13 21.47 -2.67
C ASP A 56 9.30 20.96 -3.87
N TYR A 57 8.11 20.41 -3.63
CA TYR A 57 7.22 20.02 -4.74
C TYR A 57 6.71 21.20 -5.53
N ASP A 58 6.38 22.34 -4.90
CA ASP A 58 5.99 23.56 -5.62
C ASP A 58 7.08 24.02 -6.58
N GLN A 59 8.34 24.04 -6.14
CA GLN A 59 9.47 24.36 -7.01
C GLN A 59 9.60 23.37 -8.17
N LYS A 60 9.51 22.06 -7.89
CA LYS A 60 9.57 21.00 -8.91
C LYS A 60 8.43 21.11 -9.92
N ILE A 61 7.22 21.47 -9.50
CA ILE A 61 6.07 21.67 -10.38
C ILE A 61 6.35 22.80 -11.38
N THR A 62 6.86 23.95 -10.90
CA THR A 62 7.17 25.11 -11.76
C THR A 62 8.31 24.81 -12.73
N GLN A 63 9.31 24.03 -12.32
CA GLN A 63 10.49 23.73 -13.14
C GLN A 63 10.27 22.57 -14.13
N THR A 64 9.18 21.80 -13.99
CA THR A 64 8.95 20.59 -14.79
C THR A 64 8.12 20.86 -16.04
N ASN A 65 8.77 20.77 -17.21
CA ASN A 65 8.11 20.90 -18.52
C ASN A 65 7.26 19.66 -18.90
N ASN A 66 7.56 18.48 -18.34
CA ASN A 66 6.81 17.26 -18.61
C ASN A 66 5.47 17.23 -17.83
N ASN A 67 4.35 17.33 -18.55
CA ASN A 67 3.02 17.34 -17.93
C ASN A 67 2.72 16.12 -17.04
N LYS A 68 3.15 14.92 -17.43
CA LYS A 68 2.90 13.69 -16.65
C LYS A 68 3.67 13.71 -15.33
N GLU A 69 4.92 14.17 -15.35
CA GLU A 69 5.73 14.25 -14.13
C GLU A 69 5.25 15.39 -13.22
N ARG A 70 4.82 16.52 -13.82
CA ARG A 70 4.17 17.62 -13.09
C ARG A 70 2.92 17.17 -12.35
N GLU A 71 2.08 16.36 -12.99
CA GLU A 71 0.88 15.79 -12.37
C GLU A 71 1.23 14.90 -11.16
N LYS A 72 2.29 14.09 -11.23
CA LYS A 72 2.76 13.32 -10.08
C LYS A 72 3.21 14.21 -8.94
N PHE A 73 3.95 15.29 -9.21
CA PHE A 73 4.32 16.24 -8.16
C PHE A 73 3.11 16.91 -7.53
N GLN A 74 2.09 17.26 -8.33
CA GLN A 74 0.84 17.82 -7.81
C GLN A 74 0.10 16.82 -6.90
N LYS A 75 0.04 15.55 -7.29
CA LYS A 75 -0.55 14.48 -6.47
C LYS A 75 0.24 14.28 -5.17
N ALA A 76 1.57 14.26 -5.24
CA ALA A 76 2.44 14.14 -4.07
C ALA A 76 2.26 15.33 -3.10
N LYS A 77 2.21 16.55 -3.63
CA LYS A 77 1.91 17.76 -2.85
C LYS A 77 0.56 17.66 -2.14
N THR A 78 -0.48 17.24 -2.86
CA THR A 78 -1.82 17.07 -2.29
C THR A 78 -1.80 16.05 -1.15
N LEU A 79 -1.09 14.95 -1.33
CA LEU A 79 -0.95 13.92 -0.31
C LEU A 79 -0.22 14.43 0.95
N CYS A 80 0.82 15.26 0.80
CA CYS A 80 1.45 15.94 1.93
C CYS A 80 0.47 16.87 2.68
N GLN A 81 -0.32 17.65 1.96
CA GLN A 81 -1.31 18.55 2.57
C GLN A 81 -2.36 17.76 3.36
N SER A 82 -2.78 16.62 2.82
CA SER A 82 -3.69 15.70 3.49
C SER A 82 -3.07 15.06 4.74
N LEU A 83 -1.77 14.78 4.72
CA LEU A 83 -1.04 14.28 5.89
C LEU A 83 -1.06 15.27 7.06
N ILE A 84 -0.93 16.59 6.79
CA ILE A 84 -1.06 17.64 7.81
C ILE A 84 -2.48 17.64 8.40
N LYS A 85 -3.51 17.62 7.55
CA LYS A 85 -4.91 17.61 8.00
C LYS A 85 -5.25 16.35 8.82
N ALA A 86 -4.64 15.22 8.49
CA ALA A 86 -4.88 13.95 9.14
C ALA A 86 -4.47 13.94 10.62
N ILE A 87 -3.53 14.79 11.03
CA ILE A 87 -3.12 14.95 12.43
C ILE A 87 -4.34 15.27 13.31
N SER A 88 -5.15 16.25 12.89
CA SER A 88 -6.31 16.70 13.67
C SER A 88 -7.56 15.89 13.37
N ASN A 89 -7.75 15.48 12.10
CA ASN A 89 -9.03 14.91 11.66
C ASN A 89 -9.08 13.38 11.79
N LYS A 90 -7.94 12.70 11.63
CA LYS A 90 -7.86 11.23 11.52
C LYS A 90 -6.59 10.66 12.19
N PRO A 91 -6.27 11.01 13.46
CA PRO A 91 -5.01 10.60 14.10
C PRO A 91 -4.85 9.08 14.20
N ASN A 92 -5.95 8.35 14.42
CA ASN A 92 -5.91 6.88 14.48
C ASN A 92 -5.52 6.25 13.14
N LEU A 93 -6.04 6.79 12.03
CA LEU A 93 -5.66 6.33 10.69
C LEU A 93 -4.19 6.63 10.42
N LEU A 94 -3.73 7.84 10.76
CA LEU A 94 -2.32 8.21 10.60
C LEU A 94 -1.40 7.28 11.40
N ASN A 95 -1.78 6.93 12.64
CA ASN A 95 -1.06 5.95 13.43
C ASN A 95 -1.03 4.57 12.74
N THR A 96 -2.16 4.11 12.19
CA THR A 96 -2.21 2.86 11.40
C THR A 96 -1.25 2.91 10.21
N LEU A 97 -1.20 4.01 9.46
CA LEU A 97 -0.26 4.17 8.34
C LEU A 97 1.20 4.05 8.82
N PHE A 98 1.53 4.65 9.96
CA PHE A 98 2.86 4.54 10.56
C PHE A 98 3.21 3.12 11.06
N GLU A 99 2.22 2.30 11.43
CA GLU A 99 2.47 0.90 11.84
C GLU A 99 2.66 -0.03 10.65
N TYR A 100 1.92 0.20 9.57
CA TYR A 100 1.86 -0.74 8.45
C TYR A 100 2.73 -0.36 7.27
N LEU A 101 3.11 0.90 7.11
CA LEU A 101 3.92 1.35 5.98
C LEU A 101 5.36 1.62 6.41
N ASP A 102 6.30 1.08 5.64
CA ASP A 102 7.73 1.33 5.80
C ASP A 102 8.14 2.66 5.18
N SER A 103 7.48 3.09 4.11
CA SER A 103 7.66 4.39 3.47
C SER A 103 6.32 4.95 2.98
N PHE A 104 6.30 6.23 2.60
CA PHE A 104 5.07 6.91 2.22
C PHE A 104 5.20 7.65 0.89
N GLY A 105 4.20 7.48 0.02
CA GLY A 105 4.20 8.13 -1.27
C GLY A 105 3.03 7.74 -2.16
N LEU A 106 3.17 8.05 -3.45
CA LEU A 106 2.20 7.67 -4.47
C LEU A 106 2.44 6.22 -4.88
N VAL A 107 1.44 5.38 -4.64
CA VAL A 107 1.50 3.94 -4.87
C VAL A 107 0.50 3.52 -5.94
N LYS A 108 0.90 2.55 -6.76
CA LYS A 108 0.04 1.87 -7.73
C LYS A 108 0.03 0.37 -7.44
N SER A 109 -1.16 -0.20 -7.33
CA SER A 109 -1.32 -1.65 -7.30
C SER A 109 -1.01 -2.25 -8.68
N ASN A 110 -0.17 -3.29 -8.69
CA ASN A 110 0.08 -4.16 -9.83
C ASN A 110 -0.85 -5.37 -9.83
N LEU A 111 -1.77 -5.49 -8.87
CA LEU A 111 -2.75 -6.57 -8.89
C LEU A 111 -3.72 -6.41 -10.07
N PRO A 112 -4.35 -7.53 -10.52
CA PRO A 112 -5.48 -7.48 -11.46
C PRO A 112 -6.63 -6.59 -10.96
N SER A 113 -7.62 -6.37 -11.84
CA SER A 113 -8.79 -5.56 -11.49
C SER A 113 -9.50 -6.07 -10.23
N PRO A 114 -10.25 -5.21 -9.52
CA PRO A 114 -10.93 -5.60 -8.29
C PRO A 114 -11.85 -6.80 -8.48
N SER A 115 -12.56 -6.86 -9.61
CA SER A 115 -13.41 -7.99 -10.00
C SER A 115 -12.62 -9.29 -10.15
N ALA A 116 -11.42 -9.24 -10.73
CA ALA A 116 -10.58 -10.40 -10.89
C ALA A 116 -10.02 -10.87 -9.53
N ILE A 117 -9.57 -9.93 -8.68
CA ILE A 117 -9.13 -10.22 -7.30
C ILE A 117 -10.22 -10.88 -6.46
N ASP A 118 -11.48 -10.47 -6.64
CA ASP A 118 -12.62 -11.10 -5.96
C ASP A 118 -12.76 -12.60 -6.28
N ASP A 119 -12.50 -12.99 -7.52
CA ASP A 119 -12.54 -14.39 -7.95
C ASP A 119 -11.45 -15.24 -7.27
N TYR A 120 -10.26 -14.70 -7.05
CA TYR A 120 -9.24 -15.40 -6.26
C TYR A 120 -9.73 -15.65 -4.83
N GLY A 121 -10.37 -14.66 -4.20
CA GLY A 121 -10.99 -14.82 -2.89
C GLY A 121 -12.05 -15.92 -2.87
N LYS A 122 -12.92 -15.98 -3.88
CA LYS A 122 -13.94 -17.06 -4.00
C LYS A 122 -13.32 -18.45 -4.12
N VAL A 123 -12.21 -18.58 -4.85
CA VAL A 123 -11.51 -19.87 -4.99
C VAL A 123 -10.88 -20.27 -3.66
N ILE A 124 -10.23 -19.33 -2.96
CA ILE A 124 -9.64 -19.57 -1.63
C ILE A 124 -10.69 -20.05 -0.63
N GLU A 125 -11.86 -19.44 -0.62
CA GLU A 125 -12.95 -19.77 0.32
C GLU A 125 -13.52 -21.18 0.12
N ARG A 126 -13.48 -21.70 -1.11
CA ARG A 126 -14.23 -22.92 -1.49
C ARG A 126 -13.38 -24.17 -1.65
N TYR A 127 -12.06 -24.02 -1.78
CA TYR A 127 -11.21 -25.11 -2.19
C TYR A 127 -9.94 -25.20 -1.33
N GLU A 128 -9.42 -26.42 -1.23
CA GLU A 128 -8.16 -26.71 -0.59
C GLU A 128 -6.96 -26.03 -1.29
N ILE A 129 -5.88 -25.82 -0.55
CA ILE A 129 -4.68 -25.11 -1.01
C ILE A 129 -4.09 -25.67 -2.32
N GLY A 130 -4.23 -26.98 -2.58
CA GLY A 130 -3.79 -27.59 -3.84
C GLY A 130 -4.53 -27.01 -5.06
N THR A 131 -5.87 -26.95 -4.99
CA THR A 131 -6.72 -26.38 -6.03
C THR A 131 -6.52 -24.87 -6.16
N VAL A 132 -6.41 -24.17 -5.03
CA VAL A 132 -6.10 -22.73 -5.00
C VAL A 132 -4.77 -22.46 -5.72
N THR A 133 -3.73 -23.24 -5.40
CA THR A 133 -2.41 -23.10 -6.02
C THR A 133 -2.49 -23.31 -7.54
N GLN A 134 -3.16 -24.36 -7.99
CA GLN A 134 -3.30 -24.63 -9.41
C GLN A 134 -4.07 -23.52 -10.15
N PHE A 135 -5.11 -22.98 -9.52
CA PHE A 135 -5.86 -21.84 -10.07
C PHE A 135 -4.97 -20.61 -10.23
N PHE A 136 -4.18 -20.25 -9.21
CA PHE A 136 -3.23 -19.14 -9.32
C PHE A 136 -2.21 -19.37 -10.43
N LEU A 137 -1.63 -20.58 -10.52
CA LEU A 137 -0.63 -20.90 -11.54
C LEU A 137 -1.18 -20.78 -12.96
N ASP A 138 -2.38 -21.30 -13.23
CA ASP A 138 -3.05 -21.15 -14.53
C ASP A 138 -3.29 -19.67 -14.89
N LYS A 139 -3.76 -18.87 -13.93
CA LYS A 139 -3.95 -17.42 -14.16
C LYS A 139 -2.63 -16.68 -14.39
N ILE A 140 -1.58 -17.01 -13.64
CA ILE A 140 -0.23 -16.44 -13.79
C ILE A 140 0.34 -16.79 -15.16
N GLU A 141 0.13 -18.02 -15.64
CA GLU A 141 0.62 -18.46 -16.94
C GLU A 141 0.00 -17.65 -18.08
N ARG A 142 -1.33 -17.43 -18.01
CA ARG A 142 -2.12 -16.69 -19.01
C ARG A 142 -1.97 -15.17 -18.93
N GLU A 143 -1.45 -14.62 -17.84
CA GLU A 143 -1.24 -13.17 -17.70
C GLU A 143 -0.08 -12.69 -18.58
N SER A 144 -0.38 -11.71 -19.43
CA SER A 144 0.57 -11.13 -20.39
C SER A 144 1.32 -9.94 -19.82
N ASP A 145 0.73 -9.21 -18.86
CA ASP A 145 1.39 -8.11 -18.18
C ASP A 145 2.43 -8.65 -17.19
N LYS A 146 3.71 -8.35 -17.46
CA LYS A 146 4.82 -8.83 -16.64
C LYS A 146 4.75 -8.37 -15.18
N TYR A 147 4.19 -7.20 -14.89
CA TYR A 147 4.08 -6.66 -13.54
C TYR A 147 2.94 -7.34 -12.80
N LYS A 148 1.77 -7.51 -13.43
CA LYS A 148 0.67 -8.29 -12.85
C LYS A 148 1.07 -9.74 -12.59
N LYS A 149 1.81 -10.34 -13.52
CA LYS A 149 2.33 -11.70 -13.38
C LYS A 149 3.25 -11.85 -12.16
N LYS A 150 4.12 -10.87 -11.91
CA LYS A 150 4.96 -10.84 -10.69
C LYS A 150 4.14 -10.65 -9.42
N ALA A 151 3.24 -9.67 -9.42
CA ALA A 151 2.34 -9.40 -8.30
C ALA A 151 1.52 -10.63 -7.90
N LEU A 152 0.99 -11.37 -8.88
CA LEU A 152 0.23 -12.60 -8.64
C LEU A 152 1.09 -13.74 -8.09
N LYS A 153 2.36 -13.85 -8.50
CA LYS A 153 3.30 -14.82 -7.91
C LYS A 153 3.56 -14.49 -6.45
N LYS A 154 3.82 -13.22 -6.13
CA LYS A 154 3.97 -12.75 -4.74
C LYS A 154 2.72 -12.99 -3.92
N LEU A 155 1.55 -12.67 -4.46
CA LEU A 155 0.29 -12.93 -3.78
C LEU A 155 0.11 -14.42 -3.48
N LEU A 156 0.44 -15.32 -4.40
CA LEU A 156 0.41 -16.76 -4.15
C LEU A 156 1.39 -17.18 -3.04
N GLU A 157 2.59 -16.62 -3.00
CA GLU A 157 3.57 -16.87 -1.92
C GLU A 157 2.95 -16.53 -0.54
N TYR A 158 2.35 -15.36 -0.40
CA TYR A 158 1.70 -14.96 0.86
C TYR A 158 0.46 -15.78 1.19
N VAL A 159 -0.36 -16.14 0.20
CA VAL A 159 -1.51 -17.03 0.41
C VAL A 159 -1.03 -18.38 0.97
N LYS A 160 0.00 -18.99 0.37
CA LYS A 160 0.58 -20.25 0.86
C LYS A 160 1.11 -20.13 2.28
N GLU A 161 1.79 -19.03 2.59
CA GLU A 161 2.28 -18.75 3.95
C GLU A 161 1.15 -18.66 4.98
N LEU A 162 0.04 -17.99 4.64
CA LEU A 162 -1.13 -17.89 5.52
C LEU A 162 -1.77 -19.27 5.77
N TYR A 163 -1.88 -20.10 4.74
CA TYR A 163 -2.33 -21.50 4.88
C TYR A 163 -1.39 -22.31 5.80
N GLN A 164 -0.07 -22.16 5.63
CA GLN A 164 0.93 -22.83 6.48
C GLN A 164 0.88 -22.35 7.94
N SER A 165 0.42 -21.11 8.15
CA SER A 165 0.21 -20.52 9.48
C SER A 165 -1.16 -20.86 10.08
N ASN A 166 -1.85 -21.87 9.53
CA ASN A 166 -3.18 -22.34 9.94
C ASN A 166 -4.25 -21.24 10.00
N GLN A 167 -4.12 -20.18 9.18
CA GLN A 167 -5.16 -19.17 9.04
C GLN A 167 -6.36 -19.75 8.32
N SER A 168 -7.58 -19.34 8.70
CA SER A 168 -8.77 -19.92 8.08
C SER A 168 -8.89 -19.50 6.61
N PRO A 169 -9.35 -20.38 5.70
CA PRO A 169 -9.57 -20.03 4.30
C PRO A 169 -10.49 -18.81 4.12
N LEU A 170 -11.47 -18.63 5.01
CA LEU A 170 -12.38 -17.49 5.01
C LEU A 170 -11.65 -16.16 5.28
N GLU A 171 -10.74 -16.14 6.27
CA GLU A 171 -9.96 -14.94 6.58
C GLU A 171 -8.98 -14.61 5.45
N ILE A 172 -8.31 -15.63 4.89
CA ILE A 172 -7.40 -15.45 3.74
C ILE A 172 -8.18 -14.90 2.54
N ALA A 173 -9.35 -15.45 2.24
CA ALA A 173 -10.21 -15.00 1.15
C ALA A 173 -10.66 -13.55 1.35
N TYR A 174 -11.12 -13.21 2.54
CA TYR A 174 -11.51 -11.85 2.90
C TYR A 174 -10.34 -10.88 2.70
N PHE A 175 -9.16 -11.25 3.21
CA PHE A 175 -7.95 -10.46 3.05
C PHE A 175 -7.62 -10.20 1.57
N VAL A 176 -7.58 -11.25 0.74
CA VAL A 176 -7.29 -11.13 -0.70
C VAL A 176 -8.28 -10.20 -1.39
N ARG A 177 -9.57 -10.32 -1.12
CA ARG A 177 -10.62 -9.44 -1.69
C ARG A 177 -10.42 -7.97 -1.33
N LYS A 178 -9.83 -7.70 -0.16
CA LYS A 178 -9.62 -6.34 0.34
C LYS A 178 -8.32 -5.71 -0.14
N LEU A 179 -7.41 -6.45 -0.75
CA LEU A 179 -6.11 -5.92 -1.20
C LEU A 179 -6.22 -4.67 -2.08
N ASP A 180 -7.17 -4.63 -3.01
CA ASP A 180 -7.33 -3.44 -3.85
C ASP A 180 -7.83 -2.23 -3.05
N SER A 181 -8.71 -2.44 -2.07
CA SER A 181 -9.11 -1.38 -1.13
C SER A 181 -7.94 -0.89 -0.28
N LEU A 182 -6.86 -1.66 -0.15
CA LEU A 182 -5.67 -1.18 0.57
C LEU A 182 -4.89 -0.12 -0.20
N LYS A 183 -5.03 -0.04 -1.53
CA LYS A 183 -4.52 1.12 -2.31
C LYS A 183 -5.06 2.43 -1.74
N THR A 184 -6.29 2.41 -1.22
CA THR A 184 -6.88 3.60 -0.63
C THR A 184 -6.24 3.96 0.71
N LEU A 185 -5.45 3.11 1.40
CA LEU A 185 -4.72 3.54 2.61
C LEU A 185 -3.84 4.77 2.34
N TRP A 186 -3.23 4.84 1.16
CA TRP A 186 -2.46 6.00 0.71
C TRP A 186 -3.34 7.16 0.20
N GLU A 187 -4.62 6.92 -0.12
CA GLU A 187 -5.53 7.91 -0.72
C GLU A 187 -6.59 8.44 0.27
N VAL A 188 -6.90 7.71 1.36
CA VAL A 188 -7.95 7.99 2.37
C VAL A 188 -7.62 9.23 3.20
N LEU A 189 -6.37 9.69 3.17
CA LEU A 189 -6.02 10.99 3.74
C LEU A 189 -6.64 12.16 2.95
N ASN A 190 -6.94 11.96 1.67
CA ASN A 190 -7.49 13.01 0.79
C ASN A 190 -9.02 13.14 0.87
N GLU A 191 -9.72 12.17 1.47
CA GLU A 191 -11.16 12.20 1.75
C GLU A 191 -11.46 12.87 3.10
#